data_AF-A0A2N0NDV6-F1
#
_entry.id   AF-A0A2N0NDV6-F1
#
_cell.length_a   1.000
_cell.length_b   1.000
_cell.length_c   1.000
_cell.angle_alpha   90.00
_cell.angle_beta   90.00
_cell.angle_gamma   90.00
#
_symmetry.space_group_name_H-M   'P 1'
#
loop_
_entity.id
_entity.type
_entity.pdbx_description
1 polymer ?
#
loop_
_entity_poly.entity_id
_entity_poly.type
_entity_poly.pdbx_seq_one_letter_code
_entity_poly.pdbx_strand_id
1 'polypeptide(L)'
;MSSYRTHSKSGLPIMYLQDHKQALWEKFSEEYPNGMRRTAFMTRLQGSRFVYQDNLGGLCSECNECGYESFASINTIIDTHVEDEFSKEELTQKLNSLRRYMRREYIKDLKITSSGTPAHKSCICHCLSHSFGICNLQHFEICNGCVELFHFFDLIKNHVDGELHELLDDYLKKLISWLGHHARKFYLNTHVQVNLDELDEDGAVIIVDYKMRILPHTARETKSQFFGKR
;
A
#
# COMPACT_ATOMS: atom_id res chain seq x y z
N MET A 1 22.89 -8.57 -1.17
CA MET A 1 22.74 -7.63 -0.04
C MET A 1 21.32 -7.81 0.44
N SER A 2 21.18 -8.42 1.61
CA SER A 2 19.89 -8.54 2.30
C SER A 2 19.22 -7.16 2.39
N SER A 3 17.94 -7.08 2.07
CA SER A 3 17.11 -5.88 2.28
C SER A 3 16.97 -5.50 3.76
N TYR A 4 17.40 -6.38 4.66
CA TYR A 4 17.42 -6.12 6.08
C TYR A 4 18.72 -5.41 6.44
N ARG A 5 18.63 -4.09 6.54
CA ARG A 5 19.70 -3.28 7.14
C ARG A 5 19.79 -3.62 8.62
N THR A 6 20.99 -3.73 9.15
CA THR A 6 21.23 -3.89 10.59
C THR A 6 21.59 -2.54 11.19
N HIS A 7 21.12 -2.29 12.41
CA HIS A 7 21.47 -1.09 13.15
C HIS A 7 22.92 -1.20 13.59
N SER A 8 23.77 -0.28 13.11
CA SER A 8 25.23 -0.37 13.21
C SER A 8 25.76 -0.51 14.65
N LYS A 9 25.07 0.06 15.64
CA LYS A 9 25.48 -0.04 17.05
C LYS A 9 25.07 -1.34 17.73
N SER A 10 23.93 -1.93 17.36
CA SER A 10 23.38 -3.07 18.08
C SER A 10 23.45 -4.39 17.31
N GLY A 11 23.80 -4.37 16.02
CA GLY A 11 23.81 -5.55 15.15
C GLY A 11 22.42 -6.13 14.83
N LEU A 12 21.37 -5.67 15.52
CA LEU A 12 19.99 -6.11 15.35
C LEU A 12 19.38 -5.62 14.03
N PRO A 13 18.39 -6.35 13.47
CA PRO A 13 17.63 -5.89 12.30
C PRO A 13 16.95 -4.55 12.55
N ILE A 14 17.00 -3.66 11.54
CA ILE A 14 16.19 -2.44 11.49
C ILE A 14 14.71 -2.85 11.38
N MET A 15 13.89 -2.24 12.24
CA MET A 15 12.45 -2.43 12.30
C MET A 15 11.78 -1.24 11.61
N TYR A 16 10.92 -1.51 10.63
CA TYR A 16 10.25 -0.46 9.87
C TYR A 16 8.84 -0.23 10.43
N LEU A 17 8.56 1.01 10.82
CA LEU A 17 7.29 1.39 11.43
C LEU A 17 6.20 1.55 10.36
N GLN A 18 5.04 0.93 10.57
CA GLN A 18 3.89 0.99 9.64
C GLN A 18 3.04 2.27 9.81
N ASP A 19 2.99 2.83 11.02
CA ASP A 19 2.21 4.01 11.37
C ASP A 19 3.10 5.21 11.73
N HIS A 20 2.55 6.43 11.63
CA HIS A 20 3.25 7.64 12.05
C HIS A 20 3.39 7.71 13.57
N LYS A 21 4.40 8.45 14.04
CA LYS A 21 4.79 8.53 15.46
C LYS A 21 3.61 8.83 16.39
N GLN A 22 2.69 9.69 15.96
CA GLN A 22 1.53 10.06 16.76
C GLN A 22 0.50 8.93 16.90
N ALA A 23 0.13 8.24 15.82
CA ALA A 23 -0.77 7.09 15.88
C ALA A 23 -0.17 5.95 16.72
N LEU A 24 1.15 5.74 16.63
CA LEU A 24 1.86 4.77 17.48
C LEU A 24 1.80 5.16 18.96
N TRP A 25 1.93 6.44 19.28
CA TRP A 25 1.82 6.94 20.64
C TRP A 25 0.41 6.78 21.19
N GLU A 26 -0.61 7.13 20.40
CA GLU A 26 -2.02 7.01 20.80
C GLU A 26 -2.35 5.57 21.18
N LYS A 27 -2.03 4.61 20.30
CA LYS A 27 -2.18 3.16 20.57
C LYS A 27 -1.42 2.73 21.84
N PHE A 28 -0.15 3.14 21.97
CA PHE A 28 0.64 2.79 23.15
C PHE A 28 0.05 3.35 24.45
N SER A 29 -0.41 4.60 24.43
CA SER A 29 -0.97 5.25 25.62
C SER A 29 -2.33 4.67 26.03
N GLU A 30 -3.09 4.15 25.07
CA GLU A 30 -4.36 3.45 25.31
C GLU A 30 -4.11 2.08 25.93
N GLU A 31 -3.15 1.31 25.39
CA GLU A 31 -2.81 -0.03 25.88
C GLU A 31 -2.04 0.01 27.22
N TYR A 32 -1.21 1.04 27.43
CA TYR A 32 -0.37 1.22 28.62
C TYR A 32 -0.56 2.62 29.24
N PRO A 33 -1.70 2.89 29.89
CA PRO A 33 -2.02 4.21 30.44
C PRO A 33 -1.05 4.67 31.55
N ASN A 34 -0.48 3.71 32.30
CA ASN A 34 0.57 3.94 33.30
C ASN A 34 1.99 3.68 32.76
N GLY A 35 2.13 3.59 31.44
CA GLY A 35 3.38 3.31 30.76
C GLY A 35 4.34 4.49 30.76
N MET A 36 5.32 4.44 29.86
CA MET A 36 6.31 5.51 29.74
C MET A 36 5.69 6.80 29.20
N ARG A 37 6.22 7.95 29.63
CA ARG A 37 5.77 9.28 29.15
C ARG A 37 6.07 9.46 27.66
N ARG A 38 5.24 10.26 26.98
CA ARG A 38 5.32 10.58 25.54
C ARG A 38 6.73 10.96 25.09
N THR A 39 7.41 11.84 25.83
CA THR A 39 8.77 12.28 25.49
C THR A 39 9.75 11.11 25.45
N ALA A 40 9.72 10.26 26.48
CA ALA A 40 10.61 9.09 26.55
C ALA A 40 10.28 8.07 25.44
N PHE A 41 9.00 7.89 25.11
CA PHE A 41 8.56 7.04 24.00
C PHE A 41 9.13 7.53 22.66
N MET A 42 9.00 8.83 22.39
CA MET A 42 9.53 9.45 21.16
C MET A 42 11.05 9.38 21.09
N THR A 43 11.76 9.62 22.21
CA THR A 43 13.22 9.49 22.29
C THR A 43 13.67 8.05 22.00
N ARG A 44 12.95 7.05 22.50
CA ARG A 44 13.24 5.64 22.18
C ARG A 44 13.01 5.33 20.71
N LEU A 45 11.96 5.87 20.09
CA LEU A 45 11.73 5.71 18.65
C LEU A 45 12.82 6.37 17.79
N GLN A 46 13.35 7.53 18.19
CA GLN A 46 14.38 8.25 17.43
C GLN A 46 15.79 7.66 17.59
N GLY A 47 16.14 7.14 18.78
CA GLY A 47 17.50 6.69 19.10
C GLY A 47 17.77 5.19 18.88
N SER A 48 16.88 4.46 18.23
CA SER A 48 16.91 3.00 18.17
C SER A 48 16.87 2.45 16.74
N ARG A 49 16.72 1.13 16.62
CA ARG A 49 16.62 0.40 15.35
C ARG A 49 15.31 0.62 14.58
N PHE A 50 14.46 1.57 15.00
CA PHE A 50 13.18 1.85 14.34
C PHE A 50 13.35 2.92 13.26
N VAL A 51 13.08 2.57 12.01
CA VAL A 51 13.09 3.52 10.89
C VAL A 51 11.65 3.76 10.47
N TYR A 52 11.25 5.03 10.45
CA TYR A 52 10.01 5.43 9.82
C TYR A 52 10.23 5.37 8.31
N GLN A 53 9.61 4.40 7.65
CA GLN A 53 9.75 4.25 6.21
C GLN A 53 8.37 4.31 5.58
N ASP A 54 8.03 5.49 5.06
CA ASP A 54 6.85 5.66 4.23
C ASP A 54 6.91 4.83 2.93
N ASN A 55 8.11 4.44 2.49
CA ASN A 55 8.34 3.74 1.23
C ASN A 55 9.10 2.42 1.43
N LEU A 56 8.47 1.41 2.02
CA LEU A 56 8.83 0.01 1.70
C LEU A 56 8.26 -0.41 0.34
N GLY A 57 7.35 0.39 -0.24
CA GLY A 57 6.73 0.12 -1.53
C GLY A 57 7.66 0.28 -2.73
N GLY A 58 8.82 0.94 -2.61
CA GLY A 58 9.81 1.02 -3.69
C GLY A 58 10.53 -0.31 -4.00
N LEU A 59 10.25 -1.38 -3.25
CA LEU A 59 10.72 -2.74 -3.55
C LEU A 59 9.69 -3.56 -4.34
N CYS A 60 8.45 -3.06 -4.47
CA CYS A 60 7.41 -3.69 -5.25
C CYS A 60 7.25 -2.88 -6.54
N SER A 61 7.56 -3.49 -7.69
CA SER A 61 7.44 -2.84 -9.01
C SER A 61 6.03 -2.32 -9.24
N GLU A 62 5.01 -3.11 -8.90
CA GLU A 62 3.60 -2.70 -8.99
C GLU A 62 3.29 -1.46 -8.16
N CYS A 63 3.75 -1.40 -6.90
CA CYS A 63 3.56 -0.21 -6.07
C CYS A 63 4.28 1.01 -6.64
N ASN A 64 5.45 0.81 -7.24
CA ASN A 64 6.24 1.87 -7.84
C ASN A 64 5.59 2.41 -9.12
N GLU A 65 5.41 1.54 -10.12
CA GLU A 65 4.91 1.89 -11.46
C GLU A 65 3.45 2.33 -11.44
N CYS A 66 2.59 1.59 -10.72
CA CYS A 66 1.16 1.86 -10.71
C CYS A 66 0.73 2.84 -9.63
N GLY A 67 1.46 2.89 -8.51
CA GLY A 67 1.20 3.80 -7.39
C GLY A 67 2.06 5.06 -7.44
N TYR A 68 3.28 4.99 -6.92
CA TYR A 68 4.11 6.16 -6.64
C TYR A 68 4.42 7.01 -7.88
N GLU A 69 4.81 6.38 -8.98
CA GLU A 69 5.11 7.06 -10.24
C GLU A 69 3.85 7.67 -10.84
N SER A 70 2.71 6.96 -10.85
CA SER A 70 1.43 7.53 -11.28
C SER A 70 1.07 8.78 -10.50
N PHE A 71 1.17 8.75 -9.17
CA PHE A 71 0.89 9.94 -8.34
C PHE A 71 1.88 11.08 -8.62
N ALA A 72 3.17 10.78 -8.82
CA ALA A 72 4.16 11.80 -9.16
C ALA A 72 3.85 12.44 -10.52
N SER A 73 3.55 11.63 -11.54
CA SER A 73 3.21 12.11 -12.88
C SER A 73 1.92 12.93 -12.90
N ILE A 74 0.88 12.52 -12.16
CA ILE A 74 -0.35 13.31 -12.04
C ILE A 74 -0.07 14.66 -11.38
N ASN A 75 0.76 14.72 -10.33
CA ASN A 75 1.18 16.01 -9.74
C ASN A 75 1.90 16.87 -10.78
N THR A 76 2.81 16.31 -11.57
CA THR A 76 3.48 17.05 -12.65
C THR A 76 2.48 17.59 -13.67
N ILE A 77 1.43 16.82 -14.01
CA ILE A 77 0.36 17.28 -14.90
C ILE A 77 -0.38 18.47 -14.28
N ILE A 78 -0.75 18.37 -13.00
CA ILE A 78 -1.43 19.46 -12.27
C ILE A 78 -0.56 20.72 -12.29
N ASP A 79 0.72 20.60 -11.92
CA ASP A 79 1.63 21.74 -11.82
C ASP A 79 1.88 22.43 -13.17
N THR A 80 1.91 21.64 -14.25
CA THR A 80 2.30 22.11 -15.59
C THR A 80 1.12 22.61 -16.42
N HIS A 81 -0.05 21.96 -16.32
CA HIS A 81 -1.15 22.16 -17.27
C HIS A 81 -2.40 22.80 -16.67
N VAL A 82 -2.52 22.90 -15.35
CA VAL A 82 -3.62 23.65 -14.72
C VAL A 82 -3.19 25.12 -14.63
N GLU A 83 -4.02 26.05 -15.08
CA GLU A 83 -3.66 27.47 -15.11
C GLU A 83 -3.90 28.17 -13.77
N ASP A 84 -5.05 27.89 -13.15
CA ASP A 84 -5.52 28.57 -11.94
C ASP A 84 -4.88 27.97 -10.67
N GLU A 85 -4.23 28.82 -9.86
CA GLU A 85 -3.55 28.40 -8.63
C GLU A 85 -4.52 27.85 -7.58
N PHE A 86 -5.76 28.35 -7.52
CA PHE A 86 -6.77 27.81 -6.62
C PHE A 86 -7.14 26.37 -7.00
N SER A 87 -7.37 26.12 -8.30
CA SER A 87 -7.65 24.79 -8.85
C SER A 87 -6.46 23.84 -8.66
N LYS A 88 -5.22 24.31 -8.81
CA LYS A 88 -4.01 23.51 -8.51
C LYS A 88 -3.97 23.07 -7.06
N GLU A 89 -4.23 23.99 -6.12
CA GLU A 89 -4.22 23.68 -4.70
C GLU A 89 -5.33 22.65 -4.37
N GLU A 90 -6.54 22.86 -4.89
CA GLU A 90 -7.66 21.93 -4.70
C GLU A 90 -7.33 20.52 -5.25
N LEU A 91 -6.85 20.43 -6.49
CA LEU A 91 -6.50 19.16 -7.13
C LEU A 91 -5.38 18.44 -6.38
N THR A 92 -4.35 19.17 -5.95
CA THR A 92 -3.24 18.61 -5.17
C THR A 92 -3.71 18.09 -3.81
N GLN A 93 -4.61 18.81 -3.13
CA GLN A 93 -5.20 18.36 -1.86
C GLN A 93 -6.06 17.10 -2.04
N LYS A 94 -6.89 17.05 -3.10
CA LYS A 94 -7.71 15.87 -3.44
C LYS A 94 -6.83 14.67 -3.80
N LEU A 95 -5.80 14.87 -4.61
CA LEU A 95 -4.86 13.81 -5.00
C LEU A 95 -4.12 13.23 -3.79
N ASN A 96 -3.68 14.07 -2.85
CA ASN A 96 -3.05 13.62 -1.61
C ASN A 96 -4.00 12.84 -0.70
N SER A 97 -5.26 13.28 -0.62
CA SER A 97 -6.32 12.59 0.14
C SER A 97 -6.61 11.21 -0.46
N LEU A 98 -6.71 11.14 -1.79
CA LEU A 98 -6.88 9.91 -2.54
C LEU A 98 -5.69 8.96 -2.30
N ARG A 99 -4.46 9.45 -2.39
CA ARG A 99 -3.24 8.67 -2.11
C ARG A 99 -3.27 8.07 -0.70
N ARG A 100 -3.68 8.86 0.29
CA ARG A 100 -3.81 8.40 1.69
C ARG A 100 -4.87 7.32 1.80
N TYR A 101 -6.04 7.54 1.21
CA TYR A 101 -7.13 6.57 1.22
C TYR A 101 -6.69 5.23 0.63
N MET A 102 -6.20 5.22 -0.61
CA MET A 102 -5.81 4.01 -1.33
C MET A 102 -4.72 3.22 -0.59
N ARG A 103 -3.75 3.92 0.01
CA ARG A 103 -2.61 3.29 0.68
C ARG A 103 -2.94 2.71 2.06
N ARG A 104 -3.84 3.34 2.81
CA ARG A 104 -4.03 3.07 4.25
C ARG A 104 -5.46 2.77 4.66
N GLU A 105 -6.42 3.50 4.11
CA GLU A 105 -7.81 3.42 4.57
C GLU A 105 -8.58 2.34 3.80
N TYR A 106 -8.33 2.19 2.50
CA TYR A 106 -8.99 1.20 1.63
C TYR A 106 -8.94 -0.22 2.21
N ILE A 107 -7.79 -0.66 2.72
CA ILE A 107 -7.63 -2.01 3.26
C ILE A 107 -8.41 -2.23 4.57
N LYS A 108 -8.75 -1.17 5.31
CA LYS A 108 -9.51 -1.28 6.58
C LYS A 108 -10.96 -1.69 6.34
N ASP A 109 -11.47 -1.39 5.16
CA ASP A 109 -12.80 -1.78 4.74
C ASP A 109 -12.84 -3.20 4.15
N LEU A 110 -11.71 -3.86 3.92
CA LEU A 110 -11.69 -5.26 3.51
C LEU A 110 -11.95 -6.16 4.73
N LYS A 111 -12.71 -7.24 4.55
CA LYS A 111 -13.03 -8.18 5.63
C LYS A 111 -12.82 -9.62 5.19
N ILE A 112 -12.15 -10.39 6.05
CA ILE A 112 -11.92 -11.83 5.94
C ILE A 112 -12.30 -12.43 7.31
N THR A 113 -13.00 -13.57 7.30
CA THR A 113 -13.36 -14.30 8.52
C THR A 113 -12.13 -14.94 9.16
N SER A 114 -12.27 -15.43 10.40
CA SER A 114 -11.21 -16.22 11.05
C SER A 114 -10.83 -17.47 10.27
N SER A 115 -11.75 -18.05 9.50
CA SER A 115 -11.53 -19.19 8.61
C SER A 115 -10.93 -18.80 7.24
N GLY A 116 -10.39 -17.60 7.08
CA GLY A 116 -9.83 -17.13 5.81
C GLY A 116 -10.84 -16.88 4.70
N THR A 117 -12.15 -16.90 4.98
CA THR A 117 -13.18 -16.67 3.96
C THR A 117 -13.42 -15.17 3.78
N PRO A 118 -13.30 -14.60 2.57
CA PRO A 118 -13.60 -13.19 2.38
C PRO A 118 -15.10 -12.93 2.61
N ALA A 119 -15.40 -11.87 3.36
CA ALA A 119 -16.76 -11.49 3.69
C ALA A 119 -17.36 -10.59 2.61
N HIS A 120 -18.67 -10.71 2.40
CA HIS A 120 -19.39 -9.80 1.53
C HIS A 120 -19.39 -8.36 2.08
N LYS A 121 -19.33 -7.40 1.16
CA LYS A 121 -19.46 -5.96 1.43
C LYS A 121 -20.43 -5.34 0.45
N SER A 122 -21.25 -4.41 0.94
CA SER A 122 -22.18 -3.62 0.12
C SER A 122 -21.47 -2.82 -0.97
N CYS A 123 -20.31 -2.25 -0.63
CA CYS A 123 -19.44 -1.60 -1.60
C CYS A 123 -18.73 -2.65 -2.47
N ILE A 124 -18.99 -2.60 -3.77
CA ILE A 124 -18.40 -3.53 -4.76
C ILE A 124 -16.87 -3.51 -4.75
N CYS A 125 -16.26 -2.35 -4.54
CA CYS A 125 -14.81 -2.18 -4.50
C CYS A 125 -14.15 -2.81 -3.25
N HIS A 126 -14.92 -3.11 -2.20
CA HIS A 126 -14.42 -3.73 -0.96
C HIS A 126 -14.79 -5.21 -0.83
N CYS A 127 -15.54 -5.76 -1.78
CA CYS A 127 -15.98 -7.15 -1.74
C CYS A 127 -14.95 -8.05 -2.43
N LEU A 128 -13.99 -8.58 -1.66
CA LEU A 128 -13.01 -9.55 -2.16
C LEU A 128 -13.66 -10.78 -2.81
N SER A 129 -14.75 -11.28 -2.22
CA SER A 129 -15.52 -12.41 -2.77
C SER A 129 -16.06 -12.09 -4.17
N HIS A 130 -16.43 -10.84 -4.44
CA HIS A 130 -16.81 -10.40 -5.78
C HIS A 130 -15.61 -10.37 -6.73
N SER A 131 -14.47 -9.84 -6.28
CA SER A 131 -13.23 -9.84 -7.06
C SER A 131 -12.74 -11.25 -7.44
N PHE A 132 -13.07 -12.27 -6.63
CA PHE A 132 -12.77 -13.67 -6.90
C PHE A 132 -13.85 -14.39 -7.71
N GLY A 133 -14.96 -13.74 -8.06
CA GLY A 133 -16.05 -14.34 -8.81
C GLY A 133 -16.93 -15.33 -8.01
N ILE A 134 -16.85 -15.29 -6.67
CA ILE A 134 -17.58 -16.21 -5.77
C ILE A 134 -18.71 -15.52 -4.97
N CYS A 135 -18.93 -14.22 -5.17
CA CYS A 135 -20.01 -13.48 -4.50
C CYS A 135 -21.26 -13.38 -5.38
N ASN A 136 -22.36 -14.00 -4.93
CA ASN A 136 -23.67 -13.93 -5.58
C ASN A 136 -24.62 -12.89 -4.95
N LEU A 137 -24.15 -12.17 -3.92
CA LEU A 137 -24.93 -11.11 -3.27
C LEU A 137 -24.85 -9.80 -4.07
N GLN A 138 -25.92 -9.00 -3.99
CA GLN A 138 -26.00 -7.71 -4.66
C GLN A 138 -25.08 -6.67 -3.99
N HIS A 139 -24.52 -5.76 -4.81
CA HIS A 139 -23.70 -4.64 -4.35
C HIS A 139 -24.43 -3.36 -4.72
N PHE A 140 -24.98 -2.67 -3.71
CA PHE A 140 -25.90 -1.54 -3.92
C PHE A 140 -25.18 -0.20 -4.00
N GLU A 141 -23.89 -0.15 -3.69
CA GLU A 141 -23.18 1.12 -3.56
C GLU A 141 -21.71 1.04 -4.00
N ILE A 142 -21.16 2.20 -4.30
CA ILE A 142 -19.73 2.47 -4.28
C ILE A 142 -19.54 3.48 -3.14
N CYS A 143 -18.71 3.14 -2.14
CA CYS A 143 -18.51 4.02 -1.00
C CYS A 143 -17.82 5.32 -1.44
N ASN A 144 -17.97 6.38 -0.64
CA ASN A 144 -17.37 7.68 -0.92
C ASN A 144 -15.87 7.58 -1.19
N GLY A 145 -15.11 6.82 -0.39
CA GLY A 145 -13.68 6.66 -0.61
C GLY A 145 -13.31 6.06 -1.97
N CYS A 146 -14.13 5.13 -2.48
CA CYS A 146 -13.90 4.50 -3.79
C CYS A 146 -14.40 5.36 -4.96
N VAL A 147 -15.50 6.10 -4.80
CA VAL A 147 -16.04 6.95 -5.87
C VAL A 147 -15.17 8.19 -6.10
N GLU A 148 -14.52 8.70 -5.05
CA GLU A 148 -13.64 9.88 -5.14
C GLU A 148 -12.48 9.70 -6.14
N LEU A 149 -12.05 8.45 -6.40
CA LEU A 149 -11.08 8.17 -7.46
C LEU A 149 -11.62 8.64 -8.82
N PHE A 150 -12.84 8.26 -9.17
CA PHE A 150 -13.45 8.61 -10.46
C PHE A 150 -13.77 10.10 -10.53
N HIS A 151 -14.36 10.66 -9.46
CA HIS A 151 -14.62 12.09 -9.38
C HIS A 151 -13.36 12.95 -9.54
N PHE A 152 -12.23 12.51 -8.97
CA PHE A 152 -10.96 13.20 -9.14
C PHE A 152 -10.51 13.23 -10.62
N PHE A 153 -10.64 12.10 -11.33
CA PHE A 153 -10.27 12.04 -12.75
C PHE A 153 -11.22 12.83 -13.64
N ASP A 154 -12.51 12.86 -13.33
CA ASP A 154 -13.47 13.74 -14.03
C ASP A 154 -13.14 15.21 -13.79
N LEU A 155 -12.78 15.57 -12.56
CA LEU A 155 -12.43 16.93 -12.18
C LEU A 155 -11.16 17.41 -12.91
N ILE A 156 -10.04 16.67 -12.81
CA ILE A 156 -8.77 17.10 -13.42
C ILE A 156 -8.90 17.24 -14.95
N LYS A 157 -9.69 16.40 -15.61
CA LYS A 157 -9.94 16.49 -17.06
C LYS A 157 -10.63 17.78 -17.49
N ASN A 158 -11.38 18.44 -16.59
CA ASN A 158 -11.98 19.75 -16.86
C ASN A 158 -10.97 20.90 -16.79
N HIS A 159 -9.79 20.68 -16.23
CA HIS A 159 -8.75 21.69 -16.02
C HIS A 159 -7.53 21.53 -16.95
N VAL A 160 -7.50 20.49 -17.79
CA VAL A 160 -6.37 20.22 -18.69
C VAL A 160 -6.86 20.00 -20.11
N ASP A 161 -5.95 20.15 -21.07
CA ASP A 161 -6.23 19.94 -22.48
C ASP A 161 -6.71 18.49 -22.76
N GLY A 162 -7.61 18.36 -23.75
CA GLY A 162 -8.14 17.08 -24.23
C GLY A 162 -7.05 16.08 -24.65
N GLU A 163 -5.91 16.56 -25.12
CA GLU A 163 -4.75 15.73 -25.49
C GLU A 163 -4.21 14.89 -24.33
N LEU A 164 -4.45 15.30 -23.07
CA LEU A 164 -4.00 14.58 -21.87
C LEU A 164 -5.01 13.55 -21.36
N HIS A 165 -6.22 13.48 -21.93
CA HIS A 165 -7.30 12.66 -21.38
C HIS A 165 -7.00 11.16 -21.45
N GLU A 166 -6.45 10.68 -22.57
CA GLU A 166 -6.06 9.27 -22.70
C GLU A 166 -4.95 8.88 -21.70
N LEU A 167 -3.97 9.77 -21.50
CA LEU A 167 -2.90 9.56 -20.54
C LEU A 167 -3.45 9.51 -19.09
N LEU A 168 -4.41 10.38 -18.76
CA LEU A 168 -5.11 10.36 -17.48
C LEU A 168 -5.91 9.06 -17.30
N ASP A 169 -6.57 8.55 -18.34
CA ASP A 169 -7.26 7.25 -18.28
C ASP A 169 -6.31 6.09 -18.00
N ASP A 170 -5.09 6.14 -18.55
CA ASP A 170 -4.07 5.13 -18.25
C ASP A 170 -3.57 5.23 -16.80
N TYR A 171 -3.44 6.44 -16.25
CA TYR A 171 -3.14 6.61 -14.83
C TYR A 171 -4.29 6.12 -13.93
N LEU A 172 -5.54 6.34 -14.31
CA LEU A 172 -6.69 5.79 -13.60
C LEU A 172 -6.62 4.25 -13.56
N LYS A 173 -6.37 3.59 -14.69
CA LYS A 173 -6.20 2.12 -14.76
C LYS A 173 -5.06 1.64 -13.87
N LYS A 174 -3.91 2.33 -13.89
CA LYS A 174 -2.77 2.04 -13.00
C LYS A 174 -3.17 2.13 -11.53
N LEU A 175 -3.86 3.20 -11.13
CA LEU A 175 -4.33 3.39 -9.76
C LEU A 175 -5.35 2.32 -9.33
N ILE A 176 -6.22 1.87 -10.23
CA ILE A 176 -7.11 0.72 -9.99
C ILE A 176 -6.30 -0.57 -9.79
N SER A 177 -5.28 -0.82 -10.62
CA SER A 177 -4.37 -1.96 -10.44
C SER A 177 -3.65 -1.92 -9.08
N TRP A 178 -3.25 -0.71 -8.66
CA TRP A 178 -2.61 -0.49 -7.37
C TRP A 178 -3.56 -0.80 -6.19
N LEU A 179 -4.84 -0.44 -6.27
CA LEU A 179 -5.86 -0.87 -5.29
C LEU A 179 -6.00 -2.39 -5.25
N GLY A 180 -6.07 -3.04 -6.42
CA GLY A 180 -6.10 -4.50 -6.52
C GLY A 180 -4.86 -5.16 -5.90
N HIS A 181 -3.68 -4.56 -6.06
CA HIS A 181 -2.46 -5.00 -5.40
C HIS A 181 -2.58 -4.93 -3.87
N HIS A 182 -3.08 -3.82 -3.33
CA HIS A 182 -3.32 -3.67 -1.89
C HIS A 182 -4.33 -4.70 -1.35
N ALA A 183 -5.42 -4.96 -2.09
CA ALA A 183 -6.41 -5.97 -1.74
C ALA A 183 -5.81 -7.39 -1.70
N ARG A 184 -5.06 -7.78 -2.74
CA ARG A 184 -4.37 -9.07 -2.81
C ARG A 184 -3.36 -9.23 -1.67
N LYS A 185 -2.58 -8.19 -1.40
CA LYS A 185 -1.60 -8.20 -0.31
C LYS A 185 -2.29 -8.38 1.06
N PHE A 186 -3.40 -7.69 1.30
CA PHE A 186 -4.19 -7.85 2.52
C PHE A 186 -4.70 -9.30 2.67
N TYR A 187 -5.26 -9.85 1.59
CA TYR A 187 -5.76 -11.22 1.56
C TYR A 187 -4.65 -12.25 1.86
N LEU A 188 -3.54 -12.19 1.11
CA LEU A 188 -2.42 -13.13 1.28
C LEU A 188 -1.79 -13.03 2.67
N ASN A 189 -1.61 -11.81 3.21
CA ASN A 189 -1.08 -11.62 4.55
C ASN A 189 -2.00 -12.21 5.62
N THR A 190 -3.32 -12.11 5.45
CA THR A 190 -4.29 -12.70 6.37
C THR A 190 -4.21 -14.23 6.33
N HIS A 191 -4.08 -14.80 5.13
CA HIS A 191 -3.97 -16.24 4.95
C HIS A 191 -2.70 -16.87 5.53
N VAL A 192 -1.63 -16.10 5.75
CA VAL A 192 -0.47 -16.62 6.49
C VAL A 192 -0.88 -17.07 7.89
N GLN A 193 -1.65 -16.26 8.62
CA GLN A 193 -2.09 -16.63 9.96
C GLN A 193 -3.09 -17.79 9.93
N VAL A 194 -4.06 -17.74 9.01
CA VAL A 194 -5.05 -18.82 8.83
C VAL A 194 -4.35 -20.16 8.59
N ASN A 195 -3.39 -20.20 7.67
CA ASN A 195 -2.65 -21.42 7.37
C ASN A 195 -1.79 -21.90 8.55
N LEU A 196 -1.27 -20.99 9.37
CA LEU A 196 -0.52 -21.35 10.58
C LEU A 196 -1.43 -21.94 11.66
N ASP A 197 -2.64 -21.40 11.81
CA ASP A 197 -3.63 -21.86 12.79
C ASP A 197 -4.21 -23.25 12.42
N GLU A 198 -4.17 -23.61 11.14
CA GLU A 198 -4.62 -24.91 10.62
C GLU A 198 -3.53 -26.01 10.67
N LEU A 199 -2.31 -25.70 11.13
CA LEU A 199 -1.25 -26.71 11.23
C LEU A 199 -1.52 -27.74 12.34
N ASP A 200 -1.39 -29.01 11.98
CA ASP A 200 -1.32 -30.12 12.93
C ASP A 200 0.15 -30.54 13.19
N GLU A 201 0.34 -31.63 13.94
CA GLU A 201 1.67 -32.12 14.32
C GLU A 201 2.53 -32.56 13.13
N ASP A 202 1.91 -32.87 11.99
CA ASP A 202 2.58 -33.32 10.76
C ASP A 202 2.58 -32.23 9.66
N GLY A 203 1.96 -31.08 9.92
CA GLY A 203 1.77 -30.00 8.96
C GLY A 203 3.02 -29.12 8.76
N ALA A 204 3.17 -28.57 7.56
CA ALA A 204 4.19 -27.57 7.25
C ALA A 204 3.61 -26.42 6.39
N VAL A 205 3.94 -25.17 6.76
CA VAL A 205 3.68 -23.99 5.91
C VAL A 205 4.95 -23.62 5.16
N ILE A 206 4.84 -23.50 3.84
CA ILE A 206 5.91 -22.98 2.98
C ILE A 206 5.60 -21.52 2.65
N ILE A 207 6.37 -20.60 3.21
CA ILE A 207 6.29 -19.18 2.87
C ILE A 207 7.32 -18.90 1.77
N VAL A 208 6.84 -18.60 0.57
CA VAL A 208 7.70 -18.20 -0.54
C VAL A 208 7.72 -16.67 -0.63
N ASP A 209 8.74 -16.06 -0.02
CA ASP A 209 9.04 -14.64 -0.18
C ASP A 209 9.70 -14.42 -1.55
N TYR A 210 8.89 -14.15 -2.58
CA TYR A 210 9.39 -13.76 -3.90
C TYR A 210 10.00 -12.37 -3.85
N LYS A 211 11.20 -12.27 -3.28
CA LYS A 211 12.10 -11.14 -3.53
C LYS A 211 12.99 -11.44 -4.74
N MET A 212 12.36 -11.73 -5.87
CA MET A 212 13.05 -12.01 -7.13
C MET A 212 12.71 -10.96 -8.19
N ARG A 213 13.76 -10.38 -8.75
CA ARG A 213 13.72 -9.55 -9.96
C ARG A 213 13.47 -10.49 -11.15
N ILE A 214 12.25 -10.53 -11.67
CA ILE A 214 11.96 -11.22 -12.92
C ILE A 214 12.55 -10.36 -14.06
N LEU A 215 13.59 -10.88 -14.73
CA LEU A 215 14.16 -10.29 -15.94
C LEU A 215 13.71 -11.10 -17.16
N PRO A 216 13.09 -10.48 -18.19
CA PRO A 216 12.44 -11.24 -19.26
C PRO A 216 13.35 -11.98 -20.26
N HIS A 217 14.69 -12.03 -20.12
CA HIS A 217 15.53 -12.34 -21.30
C HIS A 217 16.69 -13.33 -21.20
N THR A 218 16.99 -14.00 -20.08
CA THR A 218 18.08 -15.00 -20.09
C THR A 218 17.88 -16.14 -19.09
N ALA A 219 17.95 -17.39 -19.56
CA ALA A 219 17.79 -18.62 -18.77
C ALA A 219 19.02 -19.04 -17.93
N ARG A 220 20.09 -18.23 -17.88
CA ARG A 220 21.28 -18.51 -17.04
C ARG A 220 21.81 -17.24 -16.39
N GLU A 221 21.99 -17.31 -15.08
CA GLU A 221 22.69 -16.28 -14.28
C GLU A 221 24.21 -16.36 -14.50
N THR A 222 24.89 -15.21 -14.55
CA THR A 222 26.35 -15.16 -14.40
C THR A 222 26.72 -14.71 -12.98
N LYS A 223 27.81 -15.27 -12.43
CA LYS A 223 28.27 -15.08 -11.04
C LYS A 223 28.45 -13.62 -10.59
N SER A 224 28.51 -12.66 -11.51
CA SER A 224 28.69 -11.22 -11.31
C SER A 224 27.38 -10.46 -11.09
N GLN A 225 26.22 -11.07 -11.36
CA GLN A 225 24.91 -10.44 -11.22
C GLN A 225 24.28 -10.64 -9.83
N PHE A 226 24.99 -11.32 -8.93
CA PHE A 226 24.58 -11.48 -7.54
C PHE A 226 24.80 -10.17 -6.76
N PHE A 227 23.76 -9.72 -6.05
CA PHE A 227 23.96 -8.74 -4.98
C PHE A 227 24.68 -9.40 -3.81
N GLY A 228 25.94 -9.02 -3.56
CA GLY A 228 26.68 -9.43 -2.36
C GLY A 228 28.01 -10.12 -2.61
N LYS A 229 28.73 -9.77 -3.68
CA LYS A 229 30.16 -10.06 -3.76
C LYS A 229 30.96 -8.78 -3.72
N ARG A 230 31.76 -8.63 -2.67
CA ARG A 230 33.18 -8.34 -2.90
C ARG A 230 33.82 -9.63 -3.40
#